data_AF-A0A067TU12-F1
#
_entry.id   AF-A0A067TU12-F1
#
_cell.length_a   1.000
_cell.length_b   1.000
_cell.length_c   1.000
_cell.angle_alpha   90.00
_cell.angle_beta   90.00
_cell.angle_gamma   90.00
#
_symmetry.space_group_name_H-M   'P 1'
#
loop_
_entity.id
_entity.type
_entity.pdbx_description
1 polymer ?
#
loop_
_entity_poly.entity_id
_entity_poly.type
_entity_poly.pdbx_seq_one_letter_code
_entity_poly.pdbx_strand_id
1 'polypeptide(L)'
;MERQLDSMRAAPTPSNSMAPPPQSSVEGQAPPKRSYPAIVHVAVVSAFVLPIAGLPYLAARRHVIALRRQVLSLKEDARCLRNELDIALSHQASTRSDVRHLQATTLDVSLDLKVLREQINRRDADRLISDKTTRTDLRKVLEEIRHSRTEAATLRTLGMSLADIAAFMQEIELEFGLETGRGKERGIQRLRLLALRMQAVKSSSTTEGVNKAACTSYGS
;
A
#
# COMPACT_ATOMS: atom_id res chain seq x y z
N MET A 1 12.16 39.19 -8.61
CA MET A 1 11.23 39.96 -7.75
C MET A 1 11.92 40.14 -6.40
N GLU A 2 13.01 40.90 -6.29
CA GLU A 2 13.10 42.36 -6.47
C GLU A 2 12.04 43.14 -5.69
N ARG A 3 12.40 43.52 -4.46
CA ARG A 3 12.20 44.81 -3.73
C ARG A 3 13.16 44.70 -2.53
N GLN A 4 14.34 45.32 -2.43
CA GLN A 4 14.78 46.70 -2.63
C GLN A 4 13.86 47.75 -1.99
N LEU A 5 14.53 48.67 -1.27
CA LEU A 5 14.03 49.90 -0.65
C LEU A 5 13.38 49.61 0.73
N ASP A 6 13.72 50.28 1.81
CA ASP A 6 14.15 51.66 2.00
C ASP A 6 14.57 51.75 3.48
N SER A 7 15.68 52.35 3.88
CA SER A 7 15.92 53.79 3.88
C SER A 7 16.18 54.23 5.31
N MET A 8 17.39 54.75 5.49
CA MET A 8 17.71 55.96 6.24
C MET A 8 17.24 56.08 7.70
N ARG A 9 18.22 56.31 8.59
CA ARG A 9 18.56 57.64 9.17
C ARG A 9 19.16 57.40 10.57
N ALA A 10 20.47 57.32 10.74
CA ALA A 10 21.43 58.43 10.82
C ALA A 10 20.97 59.58 11.76
N ALA A 11 21.52 59.64 12.98
CA ALA A 11 22.23 60.84 13.44
C ALA A 11 22.89 60.63 14.82
N PRO A 12 24.18 61.00 14.96
CA PRO A 12 24.90 61.16 16.21
C PRO A 12 24.79 62.61 16.72
N THR A 13 24.93 62.83 18.03
CA THR A 13 25.27 64.15 18.57
C THR A 13 26.49 64.06 19.49
N PRO A 14 27.59 64.76 19.14
CA PRO A 14 28.80 64.91 19.93
C PRO A 14 28.82 66.23 20.74
N SER A 15 29.92 66.45 21.45
CA SER A 15 30.57 67.75 21.73
C SER A 15 29.95 68.62 22.85
N ASN A 16 30.67 68.81 23.96
CA ASN A 16 31.67 69.87 24.22
C ASN A 16 31.04 71.17 24.75
N SER A 17 31.48 71.60 25.94
CA SER A 17 31.92 72.98 26.23
C SER A 17 32.45 73.02 27.67
N MET A 18 33.77 73.06 27.91
CA MET A 18 34.63 74.26 27.95
C MET A 18 34.60 74.97 29.32
N ALA A 19 35.63 74.66 30.12
CA ALA A 19 36.67 75.55 30.70
C ALA A 19 36.34 76.99 31.25
N PRO A 20 37.22 77.55 32.13
CA PRO A 20 36.94 78.50 33.24
C PRO A 20 37.52 79.93 33.00
N PRO A 21 38.03 80.71 34.01
CA PRO A 21 37.48 81.49 35.16
C PRO A 21 37.56 83.05 34.89
N PRO A 22 37.48 84.09 35.80
CA PRO A 22 38.30 84.33 37.03
C PRO A 22 37.63 85.05 38.25
N GLN A 23 38.19 84.78 39.43
CA GLN A 23 38.55 85.67 40.56
C GLN A 23 37.76 86.97 40.89
N SER A 24 37.31 87.07 42.15
CA SER A 24 37.57 88.20 43.10
C SER A 24 36.93 87.85 44.45
N SER A 25 37.71 87.52 45.48
CA SER A 25 38.29 88.44 46.47
C SER A 25 37.24 89.19 47.29
N VAL A 26 36.82 88.64 48.44
CA VAL A 26 36.68 89.42 49.67
C VAL A 26 37.11 88.55 50.85
N GLU A 27 38.32 88.84 51.29
CA GLU A 27 38.94 88.41 52.53
C GLU A 27 38.30 89.17 53.69
N GLY A 28 37.55 88.45 54.53
CA GLY A 28 37.00 88.94 55.79
C GLY A 28 37.60 88.14 56.93
N GLN A 29 38.75 88.61 57.42
CA GLN A 29 39.43 88.10 58.60
C GLN A 29 38.61 88.32 59.89
N ALA A 30 38.85 87.40 60.84
CA ALA A 30 38.56 87.40 62.29
C ALA A 30 37.23 86.73 62.73
N PRO A 31 37.13 86.15 63.95
CA PRO A 31 38.13 85.77 64.97
C PRO A 31 38.04 84.29 65.43
N PRO A 32 39.00 83.75 66.21
CA PRO A 32 38.94 82.38 66.74
C PRO A 32 37.90 82.28 67.86
N LYS A 33 36.72 81.71 67.57
CA LYS A 33 35.65 81.56 68.56
C LYS A 33 34.99 80.18 68.48
N ARG A 34 35.50 79.28 69.34
CA ARG A 34 34.80 78.25 70.11
C ARG A 34 33.83 77.37 69.31
N SER A 35 34.28 76.15 68.98
CA SER A 35 33.45 75.02 68.58
C SER A 35 32.19 74.90 69.45
N TYR A 36 31.07 75.37 68.92
CA TYR A 36 29.73 75.07 69.41
C TYR A 36 29.15 73.89 68.62
N PRO A 37 28.33 73.04 69.25
CA PRO A 37 27.98 71.71 68.77
C PRO A 37 26.90 71.70 67.66
N ALA A 38 27.04 72.51 66.60
CA ALA A 38 26.12 72.47 65.45
C ALA A 38 26.09 71.09 64.76
N ILE A 39 27.26 70.42 64.73
CA ILE A 39 27.40 69.03 64.28
C ILE A 39 26.55 68.08 65.14
N VAL A 40 26.43 68.35 66.45
CA VAL A 40 25.65 67.49 67.37
C VAL A 40 24.16 67.67 67.12
N HIS A 41 23.67 68.89 66.89
CA HIS A 41 22.25 69.09 66.57
C HIS A 41 21.87 68.49 65.21
N VAL A 42 22.72 68.59 64.18
CA VAL A 42 22.50 67.92 62.90
C VAL A 42 22.56 66.39 63.06
N ALA A 43 23.49 65.87 63.87
CA ALA A 43 23.57 64.45 64.19
C ALA A 43 22.32 63.95 64.92
N VAL A 44 21.78 64.71 65.88
CA VAL A 44 20.57 64.35 66.61
C VAL A 44 19.34 64.38 65.69
N VAL A 45 19.15 65.44 64.89
CA VAL A 45 18.00 65.53 63.96
C VAL A 45 18.07 64.43 62.91
N SER A 46 19.23 64.20 62.29
CA SER A 46 19.41 63.10 61.34
C SER A 46 19.19 61.74 62.01
N ALA A 47 19.62 61.52 63.25
CA ALA A 47 19.39 60.28 63.99
C ALA A 47 17.90 60.00 64.22
N PHE A 48 17.03 61.01 64.34
CA PHE A 48 15.58 60.83 64.43
C PHE A 48 14.88 60.77 63.07
N VAL A 49 15.35 61.51 62.06
CA VAL A 49 14.75 61.52 60.72
C VAL A 49 15.09 60.24 59.94
N LEU A 50 16.31 59.70 60.09
CA LEU A 50 16.74 58.48 59.41
C LEU A 50 15.83 57.26 59.68
N PRO A 51 15.43 56.93 60.92
CA PRO A 51 14.53 55.80 61.16
C PRO A 51 13.11 56.08 60.66
N ILE A 52 12.61 57.31 60.80
CA ILE A 52 11.26 57.68 60.33
C ILE A 52 11.16 57.59 58.80
N ALA A 53 12.18 58.04 58.07
CA ALA A 53 12.23 57.91 56.61
C ALA A 53 12.72 56.53 56.13
N GLY A 54 13.57 55.87 56.91
CA GLY A 54 14.22 54.61 56.54
C GLY A 54 13.34 53.38 56.70
N LEU A 55 12.50 53.31 57.74
CA LEU A 55 11.59 52.18 57.96
C LEU A 55 10.60 51.95 56.80
N PRO A 56 9.85 52.95 56.29
CA PRO A 56 8.96 52.75 55.16
C PRO A 56 9.74 52.39 53.88
N TYR A 57 10.94 52.92 53.70
CA TYR A 57 11.80 52.57 52.56
C TYR A 57 12.25 51.10 52.61
N LEU A 58 12.62 50.60 53.79
CA LEU A 58 12.99 49.19 53.98
C LEU A 58 11.79 48.25 53.76
N ALA A 59 10.60 48.62 54.23
CA ALA A 59 9.36 47.87 53.99
C ALA A 59 9.03 47.82 52.48
N ALA A 60 9.04 48.98 51.81
CA ALA A 60 8.84 49.05 50.35
C ALA A 60 9.88 48.22 49.59
N ARG A 61 11.14 48.26 50.00
CA ARG A 61 12.22 47.44 49.40
C ARG A 61 11.95 45.95 49.54
N ARG A 62 11.43 45.48 50.68
CA ARG A 62 11.02 44.07 50.85
C ARG A 62 9.92 43.68 49.88
N HIS A 63 8.89 44.51 49.71
CA HIS A 63 7.81 44.26 48.76
C HIS A 63 8.29 44.24 47.31
N VAL A 64 9.17 45.17 46.92
CA VAL A 64 9.76 45.19 45.57
C VAL A 64 10.57 43.93 45.30
N ILE A 65 11.33 43.43 46.28
CA ILE A 65 12.08 42.17 46.13
C ILE A 65 11.14 40.97 45.98
N ALA A 66 10.09 40.89 46.80
CA ALA A 66 9.09 39.81 46.70
C ALA A 66 8.38 39.82 45.34
N LEU A 67 7.96 40.99 44.86
CA LEU A 67 7.30 41.15 43.56
C LEU A 67 8.25 40.79 42.41
N ARG A 68 9.53 41.20 42.49
CA ARG A 68 10.56 40.80 41.50
C ARG A 68 10.72 39.29 41.44
N ARG A 69 10.73 38.60 42.58
CA ARG A 69 10.79 37.12 42.61
C ARG A 69 9.57 36.50 41.94
N GLN A 70 8.37 37.02 42.21
CA GLN A 70 7.14 36.55 41.56
C GLN A 70 7.17 36.79 40.04
N VAL A 71 7.64 37.96 39.59
CA VAL A 71 7.79 38.25 38.15
C VAL A 71 8.80 37.31 37.49
N LEU A 72 9.90 36.97 38.16
CA LEU A 72 10.86 36.00 37.66
C LEU A 72 10.25 34.59 37.56
N SER A 73 9.55 34.14 38.61
CA SER A 73 8.83 32.85 38.59
C SER A 73 7.80 32.79 37.46
N LEU A 74 6.94 33.81 37.33
CA LEU A 74 5.94 33.87 36.25
C LEU A 74 6.59 33.88 34.86
N LYS A 75 7.77 34.50 34.72
CA LYS A 75 8.52 34.50 33.46
C LYS A 75 9.10 33.12 33.15
N GLU A 76 9.54 32.38 34.15
CA GLU A 76 9.99 30.99 34.01
C GLU A 76 8.82 30.09 33.62
N ASP A 77 7.67 30.20 34.30
CA ASP A 77 6.46 29.45 33.98
C ASP A 77 5.96 29.76 32.55
N ALA A 78 5.93 31.05 32.16
CA ALA A 78 5.55 31.46 30.82
C ALA A 78 6.51 30.93 29.74
N ARG A 79 7.80 30.77 30.05
CA ARG A 79 8.76 30.12 29.14
C ARG A 79 8.51 28.62 29.06
N CYS A 80 8.23 27.98 30.19
CA CYS A 80 7.92 26.55 30.24
C CYS A 80 6.68 26.24 29.38
N LEU A 81 5.58 26.97 29.62
CA LEU A 81 4.33 26.82 28.85
C LEU A 81 4.51 27.07 27.36
N ARG A 82 5.34 28.06 26.97
CA ARG A 82 5.66 28.31 25.56
C ARG A 82 6.40 27.13 24.94
N ASN A 83 7.40 26.58 25.64
CA ASN A 83 8.12 25.41 25.15
C ASN A 83 7.20 24.19 25.03
N GLU A 84 6.32 23.96 26.00
CA GLU A 84 5.33 22.87 25.95
C GLU A 84 4.34 23.04 24.78
N LEU A 85 3.87 24.27 24.52
CA LEU A 85 3.03 24.56 23.37
C LEU A 85 3.77 24.32 22.06
N ASP A 86 5.04 24.73 21.94
CA ASP A 86 5.83 24.49 20.73
C ASP A 86 6.03 22.98 20.49
N ILE A 87 6.29 22.21 21.55
CA ILE A 87 6.38 20.75 21.47
C ILE A 87 5.03 20.15 21.04
N ALA A 88 3.93 20.56 21.67
CA ALA A 88 2.59 20.08 21.33
C ALA A 88 2.19 20.41 19.88
N LEU A 89 2.52 21.63 19.40
CA LEU A 89 2.28 22.05 18.02
C LEU A 89 3.12 21.25 17.03
N SER A 90 4.39 20.99 17.34
CA SER A 90 5.25 20.14 16.49
C SER A 90 4.74 18.71 16.40
N HIS A 91 4.26 18.14 17.51
CA HIS A 91 3.64 16.82 17.56
C HIS A 91 2.30 16.79 16.81
N GLN A 92 1.51 17.86 16.90
CA GLN A 92 0.28 17.99 16.11
C GLN A 92 0.57 18.08 14.61
N ALA A 93 1.66 18.75 14.22
CA ALA A 93 2.08 18.83 12.83
C ALA A 93 2.53 17.46 12.29
N SER A 94 3.31 16.69 13.06
CA SER A 94 3.77 15.35 12.66
C SER A 94 2.61 14.35 12.57
N THR A 95 1.73 14.31 13.57
CA THR A 95 0.54 13.44 13.52
C THR A 95 -0.35 13.76 12.32
N ARG A 96 -0.47 15.04 11.95
CA ARG A 96 -1.22 15.44 10.74
C ARG A 96 -0.55 14.96 9.45
N SER A 97 0.78 14.98 9.35
CA SER A 97 1.47 14.39 8.19
C SER A 97 1.28 12.89 8.11
N ASP A 98 1.31 12.19 9.25
CA ASP A 98 1.13 10.74 9.31
C ASP A 98 -0.29 10.35 8.88
N VAL A 99 -1.31 11.08 9.35
CA VAL A 99 -2.70 10.86 8.93
C VAL A 99 -2.86 11.06 7.43
N ARG A 100 -2.22 12.08 6.83
CA ARG A 100 -2.25 12.29 5.38
C ARG A 100 -1.57 11.14 4.63
N HIS A 101 -0.44 10.65 5.15
CA HIS A 101 0.24 9.51 4.57
C HIS A 101 -0.63 8.25 4.62
N LEU A 102 -1.27 7.98 5.75
CA LEU A 102 -2.19 6.83 5.88
C LEU A 102 -3.42 6.97 4.98
N GLN A 103 -3.93 8.19 4.79
CA GLN A 103 -5.00 8.44 3.83
C GLN A 103 -4.54 8.17 2.39
N ALA A 104 -3.33 8.57 2.03
CA ALA A 104 -2.78 8.27 0.71
C ALA A 104 -2.62 6.77 0.47
N THR A 105 -2.07 6.02 1.44
CA THR A 105 -1.89 4.56 1.30
C THR A 105 -3.20 3.80 1.28
N THR A 106 -4.19 4.23 2.08
CA THR A 106 -5.53 3.59 2.04
C THR A 106 -6.25 3.82 0.72
N LEU A 107 -6.09 5.00 0.11
CA LEU A 107 -6.60 5.26 -1.24
C LEU A 107 -5.92 4.38 -2.28
N ASP A 108 -4.60 4.24 -2.22
CA ASP A 108 -3.81 3.40 -3.13
C ASP A 108 -4.24 1.93 -3.06
N VAL A 109 -4.30 1.38 -1.85
CA VAL A 109 -4.79 0.00 -1.61
C VAL A 109 -6.23 -0.16 -2.10
N SER A 110 -7.09 0.86 -1.97
CA SER A 110 -8.46 0.79 -2.48
C SER A 110 -8.53 0.73 -4.01
N LEU A 111 -7.59 1.37 -4.72
CA LEU A 111 -7.48 1.31 -6.16
C LEU A 111 -6.97 -0.07 -6.60
N ASP A 112 -5.93 -0.59 -5.94
CA ASP A 112 -5.40 -1.92 -6.21
C ASP A 112 -6.46 -3.01 -6.02
N LEU A 113 -7.26 -2.93 -4.95
CA LEU A 113 -8.35 -3.88 -4.71
C LEU A 113 -9.42 -3.82 -5.80
N LYS A 114 -9.69 -2.64 -6.38
CA LYS A 114 -10.63 -2.51 -7.51
C LYS A 114 -10.07 -3.17 -8.76
N VAL A 115 -8.79 -2.92 -9.08
CA VAL A 115 -8.10 -3.53 -10.22
C VAL A 115 -8.07 -5.05 -10.08
N LEU A 116 -7.72 -5.56 -8.89
CA LEU A 116 -7.65 -7.00 -8.65
C LEU A 116 -9.04 -7.65 -8.75
N ARG A 117 -10.08 -6.99 -8.25
CA ARG A 117 -11.47 -7.44 -8.39
C ARG A 117 -11.88 -7.52 -9.85
N GLU A 118 -11.53 -6.53 -10.67
CA GLU A 118 -11.81 -6.56 -12.11
C GLU A 118 -11.08 -7.70 -12.82
N GLN A 119 -9.81 -7.95 -12.47
CA GLN A 119 -9.03 -9.06 -13.01
C GLN A 119 -9.64 -10.43 -12.65
N ILE A 120 -10.13 -10.61 -11.42
CA ILE A 120 -10.81 -11.85 -11.01
C ILE A 120 -12.07 -12.05 -11.84
N ASN A 121 -12.92 -11.01 -11.93
CA ASN A 121 -14.16 -11.09 -12.72
C ASN A 121 -13.87 -11.44 -14.19
N ARG A 122 -12.81 -10.86 -14.77
CA ARG A 122 -12.39 -11.17 -16.14
C ARG A 122 -11.93 -12.63 -16.28
N ARG A 123 -11.09 -13.11 -15.37
CA ARG A 123 -10.64 -14.52 -15.38
C ARG A 123 -11.81 -15.49 -15.18
N ASP A 124 -12.78 -15.15 -14.36
CA ASP A 124 -13.95 -16.00 -14.15
C ASP A 124 -14.84 -16.05 -15.40
N ALA A 125 -15.00 -14.93 -16.12
CA ALA A 125 -15.67 -14.91 -17.41
C ALA A 125 -14.94 -15.79 -18.45
N ASP A 126 -13.61 -15.69 -18.53
CA ASP A 126 -12.79 -16.50 -19.44
C ASP A 126 -12.85 -18.00 -19.09
N ARG A 127 -12.86 -18.35 -17.80
CA ARG A 127 -13.07 -19.72 -17.33
C ARG A 127 -14.43 -20.25 -17.75
N LEU A 128 -15.49 -19.48 -17.59
CA LEU A 128 -16.84 -19.91 -18.02
C LEU A 128 -16.92 -20.15 -19.53
N ILE A 129 -16.21 -19.37 -20.34
CA ILE A 129 -16.13 -19.59 -21.79
C ILE A 129 -15.36 -20.88 -22.09
N SER A 130 -14.21 -21.08 -21.43
CA SER A 130 -13.37 -22.27 -21.60
C SER A 130 -14.08 -23.56 -21.15
N ASP A 131 -14.85 -23.49 -20.07
CA ASP A 131 -15.66 -24.62 -19.60
C ASP A 131 -16.80 -24.94 -20.57
N LYS A 132 -17.38 -23.93 -21.22
CA LYS A 132 -18.40 -24.15 -22.25
C LYS A 132 -17.79 -24.80 -23.49
N THR A 133 -16.64 -24.33 -23.97
CA THR A 133 -15.98 -24.89 -25.16
C THR A 133 -15.57 -26.33 -24.93
N THR A 134 -14.91 -26.62 -23.81
CA THR A 134 -14.54 -27.99 -23.43
C THR A 134 -15.75 -28.92 -23.33
N ARG A 135 -16.86 -28.47 -22.72
CA ARG A 135 -18.11 -29.25 -22.68
C ARG A 135 -18.69 -29.50 -24.07
N THR A 136 -18.65 -28.51 -24.97
CA THR A 136 -19.14 -28.69 -26.34
C THR A 136 -18.26 -29.66 -27.13
N ASP A 137 -16.95 -29.61 -26.94
CA ASP A 137 -16.01 -30.48 -27.63
C ASP A 137 -16.14 -31.92 -27.13
N LEU A 138 -16.27 -32.13 -25.81
CA LEU A 138 -16.58 -33.44 -25.25
C LEU A 138 -17.89 -34.02 -25.80
N ARG A 139 -18.94 -33.18 -25.95
CA ARG A 139 -20.20 -33.62 -26.57
C ARG A 139 -20.02 -34.03 -28.03
N LYS A 140 -19.25 -33.27 -28.82
CA LYS A 140 -18.96 -33.60 -30.22
C LYS A 140 -18.22 -34.93 -30.33
N VAL A 141 -17.19 -35.15 -29.51
CA VAL A 141 -16.44 -36.41 -29.49
C VAL A 141 -17.35 -37.58 -29.11
N LEU A 142 -18.24 -37.40 -28.13
CA LEU A 142 -19.19 -38.45 -27.76
C LEU A 142 -20.18 -38.78 -28.89
N GLU A 143 -20.66 -37.77 -29.63
CA GLU A 143 -21.53 -38.00 -30.79
C GLU A 143 -20.78 -38.66 -31.95
N GLU A 144 -19.53 -38.28 -32.20
CA GLU A 144 -18.68 -38.93 -33.20
C GLU A 144 -18.46 -40.42 -32.86
N ILE A 145 -18.15 -40.73 -31.60
CA ILE A 145 -18.03 -42.12 -31.12
C ILE A 145 -19.34 -42.89 -31.29
N ARG A 146 -20.49 -42.26 -31.03
CA ARG A 146 -21.81 -42.89 -31.27
C ARG A 146 -22.03 -43.18 -32.75
N HIS A 147 -21.72 -42.21 -33.61
CA HIS A 147 -21.84 -42.36 -35.06
C HIS A 147 -20.96 -43.50 -35.59
N SER A 148 -19.68 -43.52 -35.23
CA SER A 148 -18.77 -44.62 -35.62
C SER A 148 -19.22 -45.97 -35.10
N ARG A 149 -19.85 -46.04 -33.91
CA ARG A 149 -20.45 -47.28 -33.39
C ARG A 149 -21.65 -47.74 -34.22
N THR A 150 -22.49 -46.83 -34.69
CA THR A 150 -23.62 -47.17 -35.56
C THR A 150 -23.14 -47.69 -36.91
N GLU A 151 -22.14 -47.05 -37.52
CA GLU A 151 -21.53 -47.53 -38.77
C GLU A 151 -20.85 -48.90 -38.60
N ALA A 152 -20.12 -49.10 -37.50
CA ALA A 152 -19.53 -50.41 -37.21
C ALA A 152 -20.61 -51.49 -37.00
N ALA A 153 -21.76 -51.14 -36.44
CA ALA A 153 -22.89 -52.07 -36.28
C ALA A 153 -23.51 -52.44 -37.63
N THR A 154 -23.69 -51.48 -38.55
CA THR A 154 -24.22 -51.77 -39.90
C THR A 154 -23.26 -52.64 -40.70
N LEU A 155 -21.95 -52.36 -40.66
CA LEU A 155 -20.93 -53.20 -41.28
C LEU A 155 -20.94 -54.63 -40.72
N ARG A 156 -21.23 -54.80 -39.43
CA ARG A 156 -21.35 -56.13 -38.81
C ARG A 156 -22.56 -56.90 -39.34
N THR A 157 -23.71 -56.24 -39.47
CA THR A 157 -24.92 -56.85 -40.05
C THR A 157 -24.70 -57.24 -41.51
N LEU A 158 -24.05 -56.38 -42.29
CA LEU A 158 -23.67 -56.68 -43.68
C LEU A 158 -22.68 -57.86 -43.75
N GLY A 159 -21.69 -57.90 -42.86
CA GLY A 159 -20.75 -59.02 -42.76
C GLY A 159 -21.44 -60.35 -42.44
N MET A 160 -22.44 -60.34 -41.56
CA MET A 160 -23.23 -61.53 -41.25
C MET A 160 -24.04 -62.01 -42.47
N SER A 161 -24.76 -61.12 -43.14
CA SER A 161 -25.49 -61.45 -44.36
C SER A 161 -24.58 -61.97 -45.49
N LEU A 162 -23.37 -61.39 -45.62
CA LEU A 162 -22.39 -61.86 -46.60
C LEU A 162 -21.86 -63.27 -46.28
N ALA A 163 -21.68 -63.58 -44.99
CA ALA A 163 -21.29 -64.91 -44.55
C ALA A 163 -22.40 -65.94 -44.85
N ASP A 164 -23.67 -65.57 -44.63
CA ASP A 164 -24.82 -66.42 -44.94
C ASP A 164 -24.95 -66.69 -46.45
N ILE A 165 -24.76 -65.66 -47.30
CA ILE A 165 -24.72 -65.82 -48.76
C ILE A 165 -23.57 -66.73 -49.17
N ALA A 166 -22.37 -66.56 -48.61
CA ALA A 166 -21.23 -67.42 -48.92
C ALA A 166 -21.47 -68.88 -48.52
N ALA A 167 -22.12 -69.11 -47.37
CA ALA A 167 -22.51 -70.44 -46.92
C ALA A 167 -23.56 -71.07 -47.86
N PHE A 168 -24.59 -70.31 -48.24
CA PHE A 168 -25.60 -70.76 -49.19
C PHE A 168 -25.03 -71.07 -50.57
N MET A 169 -24.13 -70.23 -51.10
CA MET A 169 -23.43 -70.50 -52.36
C MET A 169 -22.63 -71.79 -52.29
N GLN A 170 -21.95 -72.05 -51.17
CA GLN A 170 -21.21 -73.28 -50.94
C GLN A 170 -22.14 -74.50 -50.87
N GLU A 171 -23.30 -74.37 -50.23
CA GLU A 171 -24.32 -75.42 -50.15
C GLU A 171 -24.91 -75.76 -51.52
N ILE A 172 -25.25 -74.75 -52.33
CA ILE A 172 -25.70 -74.95 -53.71
C ILE A 172 -24.63 -75.64 -54.56
N GLU A 173 -23.35 -75.24 -54.44
CA GLU A 173 -22.27 -75.91 -55.17
C GLU A 173 -22.18 -77.40 -54.82
N LEU A 174 -22.39 -77.75 -53.54
CA LEU A 174 -22.42 -79.14 -53.08
C LEU A 174 -23.66 -79.90 -53.59
N GLU A 175 -24.83 -79.28 -53.61
CA GLU A 175 -26.10 -79.94 -54.02
C GLU A 175 -26.15 -80.25 -55.53
N PHE A 176 -25.67 -79.34 -56.38
CA PHE A 176 -25.72 -79.51 -57.83
C PHE A 176 -24.54 -80.30 -58.43
N GLY A 177 -23.58 -80.73 -57.60
CA GLY A 177 -22.39 -81.45 -58.06
C GLY A 177 -21.56 -80.65 -59.08
N LEU A 178 -21.78 -79.34 -59.13
CA LEU A 178 -20.99 -78.42 -59.93
C LEU A 178 -19.70 -78.22 -59.14
N GLU A 179 -18.74 -79.15 -59.28
CA GLU A 179 -17.37 -78.89 -58.91
C GLU A 179 -16.89 -77.70 -59.75
N THR A 180 -17.10 -76.52 -59.20
CA THR A 180 -16.79 -75.28 -59.88
C THR A 180 -15.28 -75.22 -59.97
N GLY A 181 -14.74 -75.47 -61.16
CA GLY A 181 -13.29 -75.59 -61.37
C GLY A 181 -12.49 -74.52 -60.62
N ARG A 182 -11.36 -74.95 -60.00
CA ARG A 182 -10.37 -74.30 -59.09
C ARG A 182 -10.34 -72.76 -58.93
N GLY A 183 -10.91 -71.96 -59.82
CA GLY A 183 -11.04 -70.51 -59.74
C GLY A 183 -12.26 -70.00 -58.97
N LYS A 184 -13.40 -70.73 -58.92
CA LYS A 184 -14.65 -70.23 -58.29
C LYS A 184 -14.71 -70.42 -56.77
N GLU A 185 -14.11 -71.47 -56.22
CA GLU A 185 -13.92 -71.66 -54.77
C GLU A 185 -13.23 -70.45 -54.08
N ARG A 186 -12.33 -69.78 -54.82
CA ARG A 186 -11.65 -68.57 -54.35
C ARG A 186 -12.61 -67.40 -54.13
N GLY A 187 -13.72 -67.34 -54.87
CA GLY A 187 -14.74 -66.31 -54.72
C GLY A 187 -15.46 -66.44 -53.37
N ILE A 188 -15.94 -67.63 -53.04
CA ILE A 188 -16.67 -67.92 -51.80
C ILE A 188 -15.77 -67.69 -50.58
N GLN A 189 -14.51 -68.15 -50.63
CA GLN A 189 -13.55 -67.92 -49.55
C GLN A 189 -13.21 -66.43 -49.36
N ARG A 190 -13.14 -65.64 -50.44
CA ARG A 190 -12.96 -64.18 -50.35
C ARG A 190 -14.15 -63.50 -49.69
N LEU A 191 -15.38 -63.92 -50.02
CA LEU A 191 -16.58 -63.40 -49.36
C LEU A 191 -16.59 -63.72 -47.86
N ARG A 192 -16.27 -64.97 -47.48
CA ARG A 192 -16.18 -65.38 -46.08
C ARG A 192 -15.09 -64.61 -45.31
N LEU A 193 -13.93 -64.39 -45.93
CA LEU A 193 -12.83 -63.62 -45.33
C LEU A 193 -13.17 -62.12 -45.22
N LEU A 194 -13.89 -61.57 -46.19
CA LEU A 194 -14.39 -60.20 -46.14
C LEU A 194 -15.43 -60.04 -45.02
N ALA A 195 -16.38 -60.97 -44.89
CA ALA A 195 -17.36 -61.00 -43.82
C ALA A 195 -16.70 -61.01 -42.43
N LEU A 196 -15.70 -61.87 -42.23
CA LEU A 196 -14.92 -61.94 -40.99
C LEU A 196 -14.17 -60.64 -40.72
N ARG A 197 -13.57 -60.00 -41.75
CA ARG A 197 -12.94 -58.69 -41.60
C ARG A 197 -13.93 -57.63 -41.18
N MET A 198 -15.11 -57.55 -41.81
CA MET A 198 -16.16 -56.59 -41.46
C MET A 198 -16.69 -56.80 -40.04
N GLN A 199 -16.76 -58.05 -39.57
CA GLN A 199 -17.15 -58.39 -38.21
C GLN A 199 -16.08 -58.02 -37.15
N ALA A 200 -14.80 -58.02 -37.54
CA ALA A 200 -13.64 -57.75 -36.68
C ALA A 200 -13.30 -56.25 -36.50
N VAL A 201 -13.84 -55.33 -37.31
CA VAL A 201 -13.55 -53.88 -37.23
C VAL A 201 -13.84 -53.27 -35.84
N LYS A 202 -14.67 -53.91 -35.01
CA LYS A 202 -14.99 -53.44 -33.64
C LYS A 202 -13.94 -53.82 -32.59
N SER A 203 -13.18 -54.90 -32.77
CA SER A 203 -12.26 -55.39 -31.73
C SER A 203 -10.91 -54.67 -31.71
N SER A 204 -10.48 -54.08 -32.83
CA SER A 204 -9.19 -53.37 -32.92
C SER A 204 -9.24 -51.95 -32.35
N SER A 205 -10.38 -51.25 -32.43
CA SER A 205 -10.48 -49.85 -32.00
C SER A 205 -10.58 -49.67 -30.48
N THR A 206 -10.91 -50.72 -29.73
CA THR A 206 -11.06 -50.63 -28.26
C THR A 206 -9.74 -50.90 -27.53
N THR A 207 -8.78 -51.59 -28.15
CA THR A 207 -7.52 -52.02 -27.51
C THR A 207 -6.37 -51.03 -27.66
N GLU A 208 -6.35 -50.16 -28.68
CA GLU A 208 -5.31 -49.13 -28.81
C GLU A 208 -5.50 -47.93 -27.86
N GLY A 209 -6.73 -47.62 -27.44
CA GLY A 209 -7.02 -46.48 -26.56
C GLY A 209 -6.58 -46.68 -25.10
N VAL A 210 -6.61 -47.92 -24.60
CA VAL A 210 -6.30 -48.22 -23.18
C VAL A 210 -4.79 -48.24 -22.92
N ASN A 211 -3.99 -48.68 -23.90
CA ASN A 211 -2.53 -48.76 -23.72
C ASN A 211 -1.83 -47.40 -23.76
N LYS A 212 -2.42 -46.37 -24.39
CA LYS A 212 -1.85 -45.01 -24.40
C LYS A 212 -2.15 -44.20 -23.13
N ALA A 213 -3.26 -44.47 -22.45
CA ALA A 213 -3.63 -43.78 -21.22
C ALA A 213 -2.75 -44.19 -20.02
N ALA A 214 -2.19 -45.41 -20.02
CA ALA A 214 -1.31 -45.90 -18.95
C ALA A 214 0.10 -45.26 -18.94
N CYS A 215 0.54 -44.62 -20.04
CA CYS A 215 1.91 -44.10 -20.16
C CYS A 215 2.08 -42.61 -19.83
N THR A 216 1.02 -41.89 -19.41
CA THR A 216 1.10 -40.43 -19.15
C THR A 216 0.96 -40.03 -17.67
N SER A 217 0.86 -41.01 -16.76
CA SER A 217 0.62 -40.74 -15.32
C SER A 217 1.90 -40.60 -14.46
N TYR A 218 3.11 -40.57 -15.03
CA TYR A 218 4.35 -40.37 -14.27
C TYR A 218 5.12 -39.16 -14.83
N GLY A 219 4.84 -37.96 -14.29
CA GLY A 219 5.58 -36.77 -14.70
C GLY A 219 4.98 -35.46 -14.21
N SER A 220 4.84 -35.28 -12.90
CA SER A 220 4.85 -33.98 -12.21
C SER A 220 5.11 -34.19 -10.73
#